data_AF-A0A359KK30-F1
#
_entry.id   AF-A0A359KK30-F1
#
_cell.length_a   1.000
_cell.length_b   1.000
_cell.length_c   1.000
_cell.angle_alpha   90.00
_cell.angle_beta   90.00
_cell.angle_gamma   90.00
#
_symmetry.space_group_name_H-M   'P 1'
#
loop_
_entity.id
_entity.type
_entity.pdbx_description
1 polymer ?
#
loop_
_entity_poly.entity_id
_entity_poly.type
_entity_poly.pdbx_seq_one_letter_code
_entity_poly.pdbx_strand_id
1 'polypeptide(L)'
;MTAQCQNGATVLCDHGTHVAGIAAGNALNVTGAPGNGVAPGANIIAIQVFTRLNQDAECSSPVVVGSAPCVRTYDSDQILGLQRVLALSGTGPGQFTIAAANMSLGDTSNNATSCDTDSRKTAIDSLLAAGIATVISAGNSGHLNGVGTPGCISTAITVGSTDDGDNVSSFSNRGPMLDIFAPGSNVDSSVPDDTWGNMSGTSMAAPHVTGAFAILRQAYPTATIATLLG
;
A
#
# COMPACT_ATOMS: atom_id res chain seq x y z
N MET A 1 -19.98 -0.76 8.39
CA MET A 1 -18.78 -1.56 8.77
C MET A 1 -19.16 -2.92 9.40
N THR A 2 -18.35 -3.98 9.24
CA THR A 2 -18.63 -5.32 9.84
C THR A 2 -18.09 -5.42 11.27
N ALA A 3 -18.69 -6.30 12.10
CA ALA A 3 -18.24 -6.54 13.48
C ALA A 3 -16.78 -7.01 13.58
N GLN A 4 -16.24 -7.64 12.52
CA GLN A 4 -14.84 -8.07 12.46
C GLN A 4 -13.85 -6.91 12.47
N CYS A 5 -14.28 -5.71 12.06
CA CYS A 5 -13.42 -4.53 11.95
C CYS A 5 -13.56 -3.54 13.12
N GLN A 6 -14.20 -3.95 14.22
CA GLN A 6 -14.45 -3.10 15.38
C GLN A 6 -13.78 -3.63 16.65
N ASN A 7 -13.14 -2.75 17.42
CA ASN A 7 -12.75 -2.97 18.81
C ASN A 7 -13.35 -1.87 19.69
N GLY A 8 -14.54 -2.10 20.23
CA GLY A 8 -15.32 -1.04 20.89
C GLY A 8 -15.61 0.09 19.90
N ALA A 9 -15.15 1.30 20.21
CA ALA A 9 -15.28 2.47 19.35
C ALA A 9 -14.17 2.57 18.28
N THR A 10 -13.11 1.77 18.37
CA THR A 10 -11.96 1.81 17.45
C THR A 10 -12.25 1.01 16.19
N VAL A 11 -12.01 1.62 15.03
CA VAL A 11 -12.04 0.96 13.73
C VAL A 11 -10.69 0.31 13.45
N LEU A 12 -10.67 -0.99 13.20
CA LEU A 12 -9.45 -1.76 12.95
C LEU A 12 -9.11 -1.93 11.46
N CYS A 13 -10.05 -1.64 10.56
CA CYS A 13 -9.92 -1.88 9.11
C CYS A 13 -10.14 -0.62 8.28
N ASP A 14 -9.86 0.56 8.82
CA ASP A 14 -9.95 1.84 8.11
C ASP A 14 -8.78 2.08 7.17
N HIS A 15 -7.59 1.54 7.50
CA HIS A 15 -6.35 1.69 6.74
C HIS A 15 -6.53 1.43 5.23
N GLY A 16 -7.14 0.31 4.85
CA GLY A 16 -7.37 -0.02 3.43
C GLY A 16 -8.31 0.97 2.73
N THR A 17 -9.29 1.54 3.44
CA THR A 17 -10.19 2.57 2.91
C THR A 17 -9.43 3.87 2.69
N HIS A 18 -8.56 4.25 3.63
CA HIS A 18 -7.72 5.45 3.54
C HIS A 18 -6.73 5.35 2.38
N VAL A 19 -6.03 4.23 2.26
CA VAL A 19 -5.12 3.93 1.15
C VAL A 19 -5.84 3.98 -0.22
N ALA A 20 -7.00 3.34 -0.32
CA ALA A 20 -7.79 3.33 -1.56
C ALA A 20 -8.27 4.73 -1.96
N GLY A 21 -8.66 5.55 -0.97
CA GLY A 21 -9.06 6.94 -1.17
C GLY A 21 -7.95 7.81 -1.73
N ILE A 22 -6.71 7.64 -1.27
CA ILE A 22 -5.56 8.39 -1.80
C ILE A 22 -5.32 8.05 -3.27
N ALA A 23 -5.40 6.77 -3.62
CA ALA A 23 -5.11 6.34 -4.99
C ALA A 23 -6.21 6.75 -5.98
N ALA A 24 -7.48 6.55 -5.63
CA ALA A 24 -8.60 6.68 -6.57
C ALA A 24 -9.92 7.17 -5.94
N GLY A 25 -9.88 7.76 -4.75
CA GLY A 25 -11.05 8.31 -4.08
C GLY A 25 -11.70 9.45 -4.89
N ASN A 26 -13.03 9.49 -4.87
CA ASN A 26 -13.81 10.55 -5.48
C ASN A 26 -14.65 11.23 -4.41
N ALA A 27 -14.40 12.52 -4.15
CA ALA A 27 -15.03 13.28 -3.09
C ALA A 27 -16.47 13.74 -3.41
N LEU A 28 -17.02 13.35 -4.57
CA LEU A 28 -18.39 13.68 -4.92
C LEU A 28 -19.36 13.21 -3.82
N ASN A 29 -20.16 14.16 -3.32
CA ASN A 29 -21.16 13.97 -2.27
C ASN A 29 -20.62 13.67 -0.86
N VAL A 30 -19.31 13.83 -0.60
CA VAL A 30 -18.76 13.77 0.76
C VAL A 30 -18.59 15.19 1.28
N THR A 31 -19.42 15.57 2.25
CA THR A 31 -19.43 16.95 2.78
C THR A 31 -18.09 17.28 3.45
N GLY A 32 -17.43 18.35 3.00
CA GLY A 32 -16.17 18.83 3.57
C GLY A 32 -14.94 17.97 3.24
N ALA A 33 -15.04 17.00 2.32
CA ALA A 33 -13.88 16.23 1.89
C ALA A 33 -12.82 17.14 1.24
N PRO A 34 -11.52 16.92 1.52
CA PRO A 34 -10.44 17.82 1.10
C PRO A 34 -10.11 17.74 -0.40
N GLY A 35 -10.61 16.72 -1.10
CA GLY A 35 -10.44 16.58 -2.54
C GLY A 35 -10.50 15.12 -2.99
N ASN A 36 -10.20 14.93 -4.27
CA ASN A 36 -10.09 13.61 -4.88
C ASN A 36 -8.74 12.97 -4.56
N GLY A 37 -8.68 11.64 -4.64
CA GLY A 37 -7.42 10.92 -4.80
C GLY A 37 -6.75 11.24 -6.12
N VAL A 38 -5.56 10.67 -6.34
CA VAL A 38 -4.75 10.96 -7.54
C VAL A 38 -5.49 10.59 -8.82
N ALA A 39 -6.08 9.39 -8.90
CA ALA A 39 -6.78 8.88 -10.08
C ALA A 39 -8.28 8.61 -9.82
N PRO A 40 -9.13 9.65 -9.66
CA PRO A 40 -10.52 9.49 -9.23
C PRO A 40 -11.44 8.79 -10.25
N GLY A 41 -10.96 8.60 -11.48
CA GLY A 41 -11.64 7.83 -12.53
C GLY A 41 -11.22 6.36 -12.60
N ALA A 42 -10.22 5.93 -11.82
CA ALA A 42 -9.76 4.55 -11.82
C ALA A 42 -10.70 3.64 -11.02
N ASN A 43 -10.85 2.38 -11.46
CA ASN A 43 -11.54 1.37 -10.68
C ASN A 43 -10.62 0.79 -9.59
N ILE A 44 -11.21 0.34 -8.48
CA ILE A 44 -10.50 -0.25 -7.34
C ILE A 44 -10.88 -1.73 -7.22
N ILE A 45 -9.88 -2.59 -7.08
CA ILE A 45 -10.04 -4.01 -6.71
C ILE A 45 -9.48 -4.16 -5.29
N ALA A 46 -10.34 -4.39 -4.31
CA ALA A 46 -9.92 -4.61 -2.93
C ALA A 46 -9.57 -6.08 -2.68
N ILE A 47 -8.35 -6.34 -2.22
CA ILE A 47 -7.87 -7.68 -1.84
C ILE A 47 -7.46 -7.62 -0.36
N GLN A 48 -8.32 -8.16 0.52
CA GLN A 48 -8.05 -8.19 1.96
C GLN A 48 -7.03 -9.28 2.28
N VAL A 49 -5.82 -8.90 2.70
CA VAL A 49 -4.75 -9.81 3.15
C VAL A 49 -4.44 -9.70 4.64
N PHE A 50 -5.14 -8.79 5.32
CA PHE A 50 -5.03 -8.58 6.76
C PHE A 50 -6.17 -9.29 7.50
N THR A 51 -5.84 -9.92 8.61
CA THR A 51 -6.73 -10.70 9.44
C THR A 51 -6.74 -10.13 10.85
N ARG A 52 -7.93 -10.05 11.45
CA ARG A 52 -8.07 -9.72 12.87
C ARG A 52 -7.67 -10.91 13.72
N LEU A 53 -6.80 -10.64 14.68
CA LEU A 53 -6.33 -11.59 15.69
C LEU A 53 -6.83 -11.12 17.05
N ASN A 54 -7.26 -12.06 17.89
CA ASN A 54 -7.90 -11.76 19.17
C ASN A 54 -7.08 -12.24 20.37
N GLN A 55 -5.86 -12.75 20.16
CA GLN A 55 -4.97 -13.18 21.24
C GLN A 55 -3.70 -12.33 21.29
N ASP A 56 -3.30 -11.93 22.50
CA ASP A 56 -2.10 -11.11 22.72
C ASP A 56 -0.84 -11.75 22.14
N ALA A 57 -0.74 -13.07 22.22
CA ALA A 57 0.40 -13.84 21.69
C ALA A 57 0.53 -13.77 20.16
N GLU A 58 -0.56 -13.44 19.46
CA GLU A 58 -0.56 -13.25 18.01
C GLU A 58 -0.26 -11.78 17.65
N CYS A 59 -0.51 -10.85 18.59
CA CYS A 59 -0.43 -9.42 18.37
C CYS A 59 0.93 -8.79 18.70
N SER A 60 1.75 -9.44 19.52
CA SER A 60 3.11 -8.98 19.79
C SER A 60 4.08 -10.12 20.13
N SER A 61 5.36 -9.91 19.81
CA SER A 61 6.46 -10.78 20.25
C SER A 61 7.61 -9.88 20.74
N PRO A 62 7.98 -9.91 22.04
CA PRO A 62 7.38 -10.71 23.11
C PRO A 62 5.90 -10.36 23.38
N VAL A 63 5.18 -11.26 24.05
CA VAL A 63 3.75 -11.08 24.33
C VAL A 63 3.54 -9.91 25.29
N VAL A 64 2.68 -8.98 24.89
CA VAL A 64 2.25 -7.81 25.68
C VAL A 64 0.77 -8.00 26.01
N VAL A 65 0.46 -8.07 27.29
CA VAL A 65 -0.92 -8.26 27.78
C VAL A 65 -1.78 -7.06 27.38
N GLY A 66 -2.94 -7.32 26.77
CA GLY A 66 -3.85 -6.30 26.26
C GLY A 66 -3.48 -5.72 24.89
N SER A 67 -2.61 -6.41 24.12
CA SER A 67 -2.29 -6.03 22.74
C SER A 67 -3.35 -6.48 21.73
N ALA A 68 -4.23 -7.40 22.12
CA ALA A 68 -5.37 -7.82 21.33
C ALA A 68 -6.64 -6.97 21.57
N PRO A 69 -7.54 -6.88 20.57
CA PRO A 69 -7.37 -7.39 19.21
C PRO A 69 -6.43 -6.51 18.38
N CYS A 70 -5.75 -7.14 17.42
CA CYS A 70 -4.92 -6.46 16.43
C CYS A 70 -5.25 -6.96 15.02
N VAL A 71 -4.65 -6.34 14.02
CA VAL A 71 -4.78 -6.74 12.62
C VAL A 71 -3.38 -6.96 12.05
N ARG A 72 -3.14 -8.15 11.49
CA ARG A 72 -1.85 -8.55 10.92
C ARG A 72 -2.06 -9.26 9.59
N THR A 73 -0.99 -9.43 8.83
CA THR A 73 -1.00 -10.15 7.56
C THR A 73 0.10 -11.19 7.57
N TYR A 74 -0.15 -12.35 6.95
CA TYR A 74 0.84 -13.38 6.75
C TYR A 74 1.45 -13.28 5.36
N ASP A 75 2.72 -13.67 5.26
CA ASP A 75 3.46 -13.81 4.01
C ASP A 75 2.67 -14.60 2.95
N SER A 76 2.02 -15.68 3.36
CA SER A 76 1.17 -16.52 2.49
C SER A 76 -0.06 -15.76 1.96
N ASP A 77 -0.69 -14.93 2.79
CA ASP A 77 -1.88 -14.17 2.39
C ASP A 77 -1.51 -13.07 1.39
N GLN A 78 -0.35 -12.45 1.58
CA GLN A 78 0.20 -11.48 0.62
C GLN A 78 0.51 -12.15 -0.72
N ILE A 79 1.13 -13.33 -0.71
CA ILE A 79 1.41 -14.11 -1.93
C ILE A 79 0.12 -14.47 -2.66
N LEU A 80 -0.88 -15.02 -1.94
CA LEU A 80 -2.18 -15.36 -2.52
C LEU A 80 -2.92 -14.12 -3.03
N GLY A 81 -2.79 -12.99 -2.34
CA GLY A 81 -3.34 -11.71 -2.78
C GLY A 81 -2.72 -11.24 -4.11
N LEU A 82 -1.39 -11.27 -4.23
CA LEU A 82 -0.69 -10.94 -5.47
C LEU A 82 -1.03 -11.90 -6.62
N GLN A 83 -1.10 -13.20 -6.34
CA GLN A 83 -1.54 -14.21 -7.31
C GLN A 83 -2.99 -13.97 -7.75
N ARG A 84 -3.85 -13.52 -6.84
CA ARG A 84 -5.24 -13.16 -7.16
C ARG A 84 -5.29 -11.95 -8.09
N VAL A 85 -4.45 -10.93 -7.87
CA VAL A 85 -4.31 -9.79 -8.78
C VAL A 85 -3.91 -10.28 -10.17
N LEU A 86 -2.91 -11.15 -10.28
CA LEU A 86 -2.49 -11.73 -11.55
C LEU A 86 -3.62 -12.52 -12.24
N ALA A 87 -4.35 -13.35 -11.48
CA ALA A 87 -5.46 -14.12 -12.03
C ALA A 87 -6.64 -13.26 -12.52
N LEU A 88 -6.77 -12.04 -11.99
CA LEU A 88 -7.75 -11.04 -12.41
C LEU A 88 -7.28 -10.21 -13.60
N SER A 89 -6.00 -10.25 -13.97
CA SER A 89 -5.47 -9.45 -15.07
C SER A 89 -5.74 -10.09 -16.42
N GLY A 90 -5.96 -9.25 -17.44
CA GLY A 90 -6.15 -9.69 -18.82
C GLY A 90 -7.34 -9.01 -19.51
N THR A 91 -7.78 -9.58 -20.63
CA THR A 91 -8.82 -9.02 -21.50
C THR A 91 -10.04 -9.94 -21.67
N GLY A 92 -10.02 -11.12 -21.04
CA GLY A 92 -11.13 -12.07 -21.07
C GLY A 92 -12.31 -11.68 -20.16
N PRO A 93 -13.43 -12.40 -20.24
CA PRO A 93 -14.58 -12.17 -19.35
C PRO A 93 -14.19 -12.27 -17.88
N GLY A 94 -14.48 -11.22 -17.11
CA GLY A 94 -14.14 -11.14 -15.68
C GLY A 94 -12.68 -10.80 -15.38
N GLN A 95 -11.89 -10.46 -16.40
CA GLN A 95 -10.54 -9.91 -16.25
C GLN A 95 -10.52 -8.39 -16.41
N PHE A 96 -9.45 -7.78 -15.92
CA PHE A 96 -9.28 -6.34 -15.85
C PHE A 96 -7.90 -5.93 -16.38
N THR A 97 -7.84 -4.74 -16.99
CA THR A 97 -6.57 -4.04 -17.18
C THR A 97 -6.18 -3.41 -15.86
N ILE A 98 -5.19 -4.00 -15.18
CA ILE A 98 -4.72 -3.55 -13.87
C ILE A 98 -3.44 -2.74 -14.09
N ALA A 99 -3.41 -1.48 -13.65
CA ALA A 99 -2.25 -0.61 -13.82
C ALA A 99 -1.17 -0.87 -12.76
N ALA A 100 -1.59 -1.01 -11.50
CA ALA A 100 -0.71 -1.19 -10.36
C ALA A 100 -1.42 -1.95 -9.22
N ALA A 101 -0.63 -2.61 -8.39
CA ALA A 101 -1.02 -3.21 -7.12
C ALA A 101 -0.30 -2.46 -5.99
N ASN A 102 -1.06 -1.91 -5.05
CA ASN A 102 -0.52 -1.21 -3.89
C ASN A 102 -0.42 -2.15 -2.68
N MET A 103 0.76 -2.18 -2.07
CA MET A 103 1.04 -2.88 -0.82
C MET A 103 1.51 -1.88 0.24
N SER A 104 0.56 -1.20 0.88
CA SER A 104 0.81 -0.30 2.03
C SER A 104 1.05 -1.07 3.33
N LEU A 105 1.96 -2.04 3.27
CA LEU A 105 2.29 -2.97 4.35
C LEU A 105 3.81 -3.23 4.35
N GLY A 106 4.31 -3.78 5.44
CA GLY A 106 5.69 -4.20 5.55
C GLY A 106 6.09 -4.51 6.99
N ASP A 107 7.34 -4.92 7.15
CA ASP A 107 7.95 -5.16 8.46
C ASP A 107 8.82 -3.96 8.92
N THR A 108 9.58 -4.18 9.99
CA THR A 108 10.48 -3.17 10.58
C THR A 108 11.95 -3.38 10.17
N SER A 109 12.27 -4.26 9.23
CA SER A 109 13.65 -4.57 8.84
C SER A 109 14.36 -3.36 8.22
N ASN A 110 15.69 -3.39 8.23
CA ASN A 110 16.54 -2.35 7.63
C ASN A 110 17.42 -2.95 6.52
N ASN A 111 16.81 -3.28 5.38
CA ASN A 111 17.54 -3.91 4.27
C ASN A 111 18.24 -2.84 3.41
N ALA A 112 19.57 -2.84 3.45
CA ALA A 112 20.40 -1.95 2.64
C ALA A 112 20.63 -2.47 1.20
N THR A 113 20.33 -3.74 0.95
CA THR A 113 20.46 -4.43 -0.34
C THR A 113 19.15 -5.13 -0.70
N SER A 114 19.03 -5.61 -1.93
CA SER A 114 17.81 -6.31 -2.34
C SER A 114 17.59 -7.58 -1.52
N CYS A 115 16.32 -7.87 -1.22
CA CYS A 115 15.89 -9.05 -0.48
C CYS A 115 15.23 -10.09 -1.41
N ASP A 116 15.88 -10.40 -2.54
CA ASP A 116 15.27 -11.22 -3.60
C ASP A 116 15.10 -12.70 -3.24
N THR A 117 15.63 -13.14 -2.09
CA THR A 117 15.34 -14.47 -1.52
C THR A 117 13.98 -14.52 -0.80
N ASP A 118 13.28 -13.39 -0.71
CA ASP A 118 11.96 -13.29 -0.08
C ASP A 118 10.89 -14.10 -0.84
N SER A 119 10.00 -14.74 -0.08
CA SER A 119 8.95 -15.61 -0.63
C SER A 119 7.96 -14.90 -1.57
N ARG A 120 7.81 -13.58 -1.46
CA ARG A 120 6.93 -12.78 -2.34
C ARG A 120 7.55 -12.43 -3.68
N LYS A 121 8.89 -12.56 -3.83
CA LYS A 121 9.62 -12.14 -5.04
C LYS A 121 9.01 -12.68 -6.32
N THR A 122 8.71 -13.98 -6.37
CA THR A 122 8.15 -14.63 -7.56
C THR A 122 6.78 -14.06 -7.96
N ALA A 123 5.92 -13.75 -6.98
CA ALA A 123 4.61 -13.18 -7.27
C ALA A 123 4.72 -11.73 -7.79
N ILE A 124 5.62 -10.93 -7.20
CA ILE A 124 5.91 -9.56 -7.64
C ILE A 124 6.51 -9.55 -9.05
N ASP A 125 7.46 -10.45 -9.36
CA ASP A 125 8.03 -10.59 -10.70
C ASP A 125 6.97 -10.98 -11.74
N SER A 126 6.03 -11.83 -11.35
CA SER A 126 4.93 -12.24 -12.24
C SER A 126 4.00 -11.08 -12.56
N LEU A 127 3.75 -10.17 -11.62
CA LEU A 127 2.99 -8.94 -11.87
C LEU A 127 3.77 -7.99 -12.79
N LEU A 128 5.06 -7.80 -12.55
CA LEU A 128 5.91 -6.99 -13.42
C LEU A 128 5.92 -7.54 -14.86
N ALA A 129 6.05 -8.86 -15.04
CA ALA A 129 5.98 -9.51 -16.34
C ALA A 129 4.62 -9.34 -17.04
N ALA A 130 3.54 -9.24 -16.27
CA ALA A 130 2.20 -8.90 -16.75
C ALA A 130 2.00 -7.38 -16.98
N GLY A 131 3.03 -6.56 -16.75
CA GLY A 131 2.98 -5.12 -16.90
C GLY A 131 2.23 -4.40 -15.79
N ILE A 132 2.12 -4.99 -14.60
CA ILE A 132 1.46 -4.42 -13.42
C ILE A 132 2.55 -3.95 -12.46
N ALA A 133 2.57 -2.64 -12.14
CA ALA A 133 3.49 -2.11 -11.13
C ALA A 133 3.12 -2.64 -9.74
N THR A 134 4.09 -3.14 -8.97
CA THR A 134 3.87 -3.44 -7.55
C THR A 134 4.48 -2.32 -6.71
N VAL A 135 3.63 -1.47 -6.14
CA VAL A 135 4.02 -0.28 -5.38
C VAL A 135 3.94 -0.58 -3.90
N ILE A 136 5.04 -0.45 -3.17
CA ILE A 136 5.17 -0.91 -1.77
C ILE A 136 5.68 0.22 -0.89
N SER A 137 5.14 0.33 0.32
CA SER A 137 5.61 1.30 1.31
C SER A 137 7.03 0.96 1.83
N ALA A 138 7.90 1.95 1.96
CA ALA A 138 9.28 1.75 2.44
C ALA A 138 9.38 1.33 3.93
N GLY A 139 8.35 1.60 4.72
CA GLY A 139 8.29 1.35 6.16
C GLY A 139 8.54 2.60 7.00
N ASN A 140 8.14 2.53 8.28
CA ASN A 140 7.99 3.69 9.17
C ASN A 140 8.96 3.68 10.37
N SER A 141 10.14 3.07 10.22
CA SER A 141 11.12 2.91 11.31
C SER A 141 12.18 4.01 11.38
N GLY A 142 12.16 4.97 10.45
CA GLY A 142 13.16 6.04 10.35
C GLY A 142 14.56 5.55 9.93
N HIS A 143 14.65 4.40 9.27
CA HIS A 143 15.93 3.86 8.80
C HIS A 143 16.55 4.78 7.75
N LEU A 144 17.85 5.05 7.85
CA LEU A 144 18.56 5.98 6.96
C LEU A 144 19.30 5.29 5.80
N ASN A 145 19.40 3.97 5.85
CA ASN A 145 20.26 3.18 4.98
C ASN A 145 19.60 1.90 4.46
N GLY A 146 18.27 1.80 4.53
CA GLY A 146 17.53 0.63 4.10
C GLY A 146 16.03 0.75 4.29
N VAL A 147 15.31 -0.24 3.77
CA VAL A 147 13.83 -0.29 3.74
C VAL A 147 13.31 -1.61 4.32
N GLY A 148 12.03 -1.66 4.62
CA GLY A 148 11.35 -2.86 5.12
C GLY A 148 11.10 -3.90 4.03
N THR A 149 10.82 -5.13 4.44
CA THR A 149 10.31 -6.21 3.58
C THR A 149 8.78 -6.08 3.45
N PRO A 150 8.16 -6.26 2.27
CA PRO A 150 8.75 -6.62 0.97
C PRO A 150 9.29 -5.46 0.11
N GLY A 151 9.32 -4.22 0.59
CA GLY A 151 9.82 -3.07 -0.18
C GLY A 151 11.29 -3.19 -0.63
N CYS A 152 12.10 -4.03 0.00
CA CYS A 152 13.47 -4.30 -0.45
C CYS A 152 13.58 -5.22 -1.68
N ILE A 153 12.47 -5.72 -2.23
CA ILE A 153 12.49 -6.57 -3.42
C ILE A 153 12.87 -5.73 -4.65
N SER A 154 13.85 -6.18 -5.43
CA SER A 154 14.46 -5.38 -6.51
C SER A 154 13.52 -4.99 -7.66
N THR A 155 12.39 -5.67 -7.79
CA THR A 155 11.37 -5.43 -8.82
C THR A 155 10.12 -4.73 -8.29
N ALA A 156 10.09 -4.39 -6.99
CA ALA A 156 9.08 -3.53 -6.41
C ALA A 156 9.38 -2.06 -6.72
N ILE A 157 8.36 -1.22 -6.59
CA ILE A 157 8.50 0.24 -6.59
C ILE A 157 8.29 0.69 -5.15
N THR A 158 9.36 1.12 -4.50
CA THR A 158 9.37 1.38 -3.07
C THR A 158 9.28 2.85 -2.78
N VAL A 159 8.27 3.20 -1.98
CA VAL A 159 7.82 4.58 -1.80
C VAL A 159 8.05 5.05 -0.37
N GLY A 160 8.84 6.12 -0.24
CA GLY A 160 9.12 6.82 0.99
C GLY A 160 8.12 7.98 1.20
N SER A 161 8.12 8.55 2.39
CA SER A 161 7.19 9.59 2.81
C SER A 161 7.85 10.95 2.91
N THR A 162 7.17 11.99 2.41
CA THR A 162 7.45 13.40 2.66
C THR A 162 6.30 14.08 3.40
N ASP A 163 6.58 15.24 4.00
CA ASP A 163 5.58 16.18 4.50
C ASP A 163 5.25 17.29 3.48
N ASP A 164 4.29 18.15 3.83
CA ASP A 164 3.81 19.26 2.99
C ASP A 164 4.90 20.30 2.65
N GLY A 165 6.02 20.28 3.38
CA GLY A 165 7.18 21.12 3.11
C GLY A 165 8.23 20.44 2.23
N ASP A 166 7.89 19.31 1.60
CA ASP A 166 8.78 18.41 0.85
C ASP A 166 9.97 17.90 1.67
N ASN A 167 9.88 17.92 3.00
CA ASN A 167 10.89 17.30 3.85
C ASN A 167 10.59 15.81 3.99
N VAL A 168 11.64 14.98 4.02
CA VAL A 168 11.48 13.55 4.31
C VAL A 168 10.88 13.39 5.71
N SER A 169 9.74 12.70 5.80
CA SER A 169 9.08 12.45 7.08
C SER A 169 10.04 11.73 8.04
N SER A 170 10.07 12.13 9.31
CA SER A 170 11.03 11.60 10.28
C SER A 170 10.94 10.09 10.49
N PHE A 171 9.79 9.50 10.22
CA PHE A 171 9.56 8.05 10.28
C PHE A 171 9.91 7.31 8.99
N SER A 172 10.08 8.00 7.85
CA SER A 172 10.27 7.33 6.57
C SER A 172 11.59 6.57 6.57
N ASN A 173 11.52 5.27 6.28
CA ASN A 173 12.70 4.55 5.84
C ASN A 173 13.20 5.14 4.51
N ARG A 174 14.52 5.13 4.32
CA ARG A 174 15.20 5.54 3.09
C ARG A 174 16.50 4.76 2.95
N GLY A 175 16.95 4.57 1.72
CA GLY A 175 18.18 3.84 1.42
C GLY A 175 18.28 3.47 -0.06
N PRO A 176 19.26 2.63 -0.44
CA PRO A 176 19.52 2.29 -1.84
C PRO A 176 18.36 1.60 -2.57
N MET A 177 17.42 0.98 -1.84
CA MET A 177 16.24 0.29 -2.38
C MET A 177 15.00 1.20 -2.47
N LEU A 178 15.13 2.50 -2.20
CA LEU A 178 14.02 3.44 -2.32
C LEU A 178 14.01 4.02 -3.74
N ASP A 179 12.87 3.95 -4.42
CA ASP A 179 12.73 4.49 -5.78
C ASP A 179 12.27 5.95 -5.77
N ILE A 180 11.28 6.28 -4.94
CA ILE A 180 10.65 7.61 -4.97
C ILE A 180 10.05 7.99 -3.61
N PHE A 181 9.90 9.30 -3.39
CA PHE A 181 9.12 9.85 -2.28
C PHE A 181 7.77 10.36 -2.76
N ALA A 182 6.76 10.27 -1.89
CA ALA A 182 5.47 10.91 -2.09
C ALA A 182 4.89 11.42 -0.75
N PRO A 183 3.88 12.30 -0.77
CA PRO A 183 3.26 12.81 0.45
C PRO A 183 2.71 11.67 1.32
N GLY A 184 3.14 11.63 2.58
CA GLY A 184 2.72 10.60 3.53
C GLY A 184 2.60 11.09 4.98
N SER A 185 2.97 12.33 5.29
CA SER A 185 2.64 12.96 6.57
C SER A 185 1.28 13.67 6.48
N ASN A 186 0.43 13.48 7.49
CA ASN A 186 -0.86 14.14 7.65
C ASN A 186 -1.71 14.15 6.37
N VAL A 187 -1.84 13.01 5.71
CA VAL A 187 -2.63 12.88 4.48
C VAL A 187 -4.10 12.69 4.84
N ASP A 188 -4.95 13.55 4.32
CA ASP A 188 -6.40 13.38 4.42
C ASP A 188 -6.92 12.43 3.35
N SER A 189 -7.76 11.47 3.75
CA SER A 189 -8.41 10.56 2.83
C SER A 189 -9.67 9.93 3.40
N SER A 190 -10.35 9.13 2.59
CA SER A 190 -11.58 8.45 2.98
C SER A 190 -11.35 7.48 4.14
N VAL A 191 -12.25 7.50 5.11
CA VAL A 191 -12.36 6.45 6.13
C VAL A 191 -13.77 5.86 6.04
N PRO A 192 -14.06 4.72 6.70
CA PRO A 192 -15.39 4.12 6.65
C PRO A 192 -16.52 5.07 7.05
N ASP A 193 -17.74 4.71 6.63
CA ASP A 193 -19.00 5.40 6.96
C ASP A 193 -19.17 6.79 6.31
N ASP A 194 -18.72 6.92 5.05
CA ASP A 194 -18.86 8.12 4.20
C ASP A 194 -18.20 9.38 4.80
N THR A 195 -17.08 9.20 5.50
CA THR A 195 -16.32 10.28 6.13
C THR A 195 -14.87 10.32 5.62
N TRP A 196 -14.09 11.28 6.11
CA TRP A 196 -12.66 11.40 5.84
C TRP A 196 -11.90 11.64 7.14
N GLY A 197 -10.61 11.32 7.11
CA GLY A 197 -9.72 11.49 8.25
C GLY A 197 -8.26 11.58 7.83
N ASN A 198 -7.43 11.92 8.81
CA ASN A 198 -6.01 12.20 8.62
C ASN A 198 -5.15 11.02 9.09
N MET A 199 -4.21 10.56 8.26
CA MET A 199 -3.24 9.51 8.64
C MET A 199 -1.83 9.84 8.15
N SER A 200 -0.83 9.33 8.88
CA SER A 200 0.59 9.47 8.51
C SER A 200 1.26 8.11 8.35
N GLY A 201 2.06 7.96 7.30
CA GLY A 201 2.89 6.80 7.05
C GLY A 201 3.33 6.68 5.59
N THR A 202 4.37 5.88 5.34
CA THR A 202 4.71 5.43 3.97
C THR A 202 3.56 4.65 3.32
N SER A 203 2.66 4.09 4.13
CA SER A 203 1.37 3.55 3.70
C SER A 203 0.47 4.56 2.97
N MET A 204 0.58 5.86 3.27
CA MET A 204 -0.16 6.93 2.61
C MET A 204 0.62 7.50 1.40
N ALA A 205 1.95 7.37 1.40
CA ALA A 205 2.78 7.74 0.25
C ALA A 205 2.63 6.77 -0.94
N ALA A 206 2.70 5.46 -0.69
CA ALA A 206 2.56 4.42 -1.72
C ALA A 206 1.31 4.55 -2.62
N PRO A 207 0.08 4.84 -2.10
CA PRO A 207 -1.09 4.98 -2.95
C PRO A 207 -1.08 6.24 -3.82
N HIS A 208 -0.35 7.31 -3.48
CA HIS A 208 -0.16 8.44 -4.39
C HIS A 208 0.53 7.99 -5.68
N VAL A 209 1.62 7.23 -5.54
CA VAL A 209 2.37 6.66 -6.67
C VAL A 209 1.52 5.64 -7.43
N THR A 210 0.75 4.81 -6.73
CA THR A 210 -0.19 3.86 -7.36
C THR A 210 -1.22 4.58 -8.23
N GLY A 211 -1.81 5.67 -7.72
CA GLY A 211 -2.74 6.48 -8.50
C GLY A 211 -2.06 7.14 -9.70
N ALA A 212 -0.83 7.63 -9.55
CA ALA A 212 -0.06 8.17 -10.66
C ALA A 212 0.18 7.10 -11.76
N PHE A 213 0.48 5.85 -11.39
CA PHE A 213 0.58 4.74 -12.36
C PHE A 213 -0.74 4.49 -13.10
N ALA A 214 -1.90 4.65 -12.47
CA ALA A 214 -3.18 4.51 -13.15
C ALA A 214 -3.39 5.60 -14.22
N ILE A 215 -3.04 6.86 -13.92
CA ILE A 215 -3.09 7.96 -14.90
C ILE A 215 -2.08 7.74 -16.02
N LEU A 216 -0.85 7.41 -15.67
CA LEU A 216 0.22 7.16 -16.64
C LEU A 216 -0.14 5.99 -17.55
N ARG A 217 -0.78 4.94 -17.03
CA ARG A 217 -1.25 3.82 -17.85
C ARG A 217 -2.38 4.22 -18.79
N GLN A 218 -3.26 5.14 -18.39
CA GLN A 218 -4.29 5.68 -19.28
C GLN A 218 -3.66 6.46 -20.44
N ALA A 219 -2.66 7.30 -20.16
CA ALA A 219 -1.97 8.11 -21.18
C ALA A 219 -1.01 7.31 -22.07
N TYR A 220 -0.36 6.29 -21.50
CA TYR A 220 0.66 5.46 -22.14
C TYR A 220 0.36 3.95 -21.94
N PRO A 221 -0.67 3.39 -22.60
CA PRO A 221 -1.15 2.04 -22.33
C PRO A 221 -0.10 0.93 -22.50
N THR A 222 0.85 1.14 -23.42
CA THR A 222 1.88 0.16 -23.79
C THR A 222 3.27 0.47 -23.21
N ALA A 223 3.42 1.52 -22.42
CA ALA A 223 4.71 1.83 -21.80
C ALA A 223 5.08 0.77 -20.77
N THR A 224 6.38 0.46 -20.68
CA THR A 224 6.89 -0.44 -19.64
C THR A 224 6.89 0.27 -18.29
N ILE A 225 6.88 -0.50 -17.20
CA ILE A 225 6.95 0.07 -15.84
C ILE A 225 8.22 0.90 -15.66
N ALA A 226 9.37 0.44 -16.17
CA ALA A 226 10.61 1.20 -16.14
C ALA A 226 10.47 2.56 -16.85
N THR A 227 9.87 2.58 -18.05
CA THR A 227 9.62 3.83 -18.78
C THR A 227 8.70 4.79 -18.02
N LEU A 228 7.74 4.27 -17.26
CA LEU A 228 6.82 5.10 -16.48
C LEU A 228 7.43 5.64 -15.19
N LEU A 229 8.44 4.95 -14.63
CA LEU A 229 9.13 5.37 -13.41
C LEU A 229 10.16 6.47 -13.68
N GLY A 230 10.78 6.48 -14.87
CA GLY A 230 11.80 7.45 -15.28
C GLY A 230 13.19 6.85 -15.36
#